data_AF-A0A932FVH3-F1
#
_entry.id   AF-A0A932FVH3-F1
#
_cell.length_a   1.000
_cell.length_b   1.000
_cell.length_c   1.000
_cell.angle_alpha   90.00
_cell.angle_beta   90.00
_cell.angle_gamma   90.00
#
_symmetry.space_group_name_H-M   'P 1'
#
loop_
_entity.id
_entity.type
_entity.pdbx_description
1 polymer ?
#
loop_
_entity_poly.entity_id
_entity_poly.type
_entity_poly.pdbx_seq_one_letter_code
_entity_poly.pdbx_strand_id
1 'polypeptide(L)'
;LLADPLYLELIEAQGAVVVADELCTGSRYASPQLDLQGEPLEALSRGYLESVPCSRMMDRKRRFEAILRMVEECQVDGVIYSVLKFCQTYQYDFPHLESCLKERGIPLLKLEREYTLSGAGQMSSRVQAFLEMLSAL
;
A
#
# COMPACT_ATOMS: atom_id res chain seq x y z
N LEU A 1 -14.81 -4.37 4.99
CA LEU A 1 -14.57 -3.81 3.64
C LEU A 1 -13.25 -3.03 3.68
N LEU A 2 -12.17 -3.66 3.20
CA LEU A 2 -10.80 -3.18 2.94
C LEU A 2 -10.00 -2.33 3.96
N ALA A 3 -10.51 -2.08 5.16
CA ALA A 3 -9.70 -1.79 6.35
C ALA A 3 -10.29 -2.58 7.51
N ASP A 4 -10.06 -3.89 7.54
CA ASP A 4 -10.28 -4.60 8.80
C ASP A 4 -9.07 -4.25 9.68
N PRO A 5 -9.24 -3.43 10.75
CA PRO A 5 -8.13 -2.97 11.59
C PRO A 5 -7.28 -4.12 12.09
N LEU A 6 -7.88 -5.31 12.21
CA LEU A 6 -7.24 -6.55 12.61
C LEU A 6 -6.00 -6.92 11.77
N TYR A 7 -5.91 -6.51 10.49
CA TYR A 7 -4.68 -6.75 9.71
C TYR A 7 -3.53 -5.83 10.12
N LEU A 8 -3.83 -4.57 10.44
CA LEU A 8 -2.83 -3.63 10.93
C LEU A 8 -2.41 -4.04 12.34
N GLU A 9 -3.39 -4.34 13.21
CA GLU A 9 -3.14 -4.86 14.55
C GLU A 9 -2.29 -6.14 14.54
N LEU A 10 -2.52 -7.05 13.58
CA LEU A 10 -1.70 -8.25 13.41
C LEU A 10 -0.26 -7.92 13.06
N ILE A 11 -0.02 -6.90 12.22
CA ILE A 11 1.33 -6.47 11.86
C ILE A 11 2.01 -5.81 13.07
N GLU A 12 1.31 -4.88 13.72
CA GLU A 12 1.84 -4.12 14.86
C GLU A 12 2.06 -5.00 16.10
N ALA A 13 1.25 -6.04 16.29
CA ALA A 13 1.44 -7.04 17.36
C ALA A 13 2.77 -7.80 17.24
N GLN A 14 3.40 -7.84 16.06
CA GLN A 14 4.73 -8.43 15.87
C GLN A 14 5.87 -7.46 16.20
N GLY A 15 5.56 -6.24 16.66
CA GLY A 15 6.55 -5.22 17.04
C GLY A 15 6.86 -4.19 15.94
N ALA A 16 6.08 -4.17 14.86
CA ALA A 16 6.18 -3.13 13.84
C ALA A 16 5.36 -1.89 14.21
N VAL A 17 5.65 -0.77 13.55
CA VAL A 17 4.80 0.43 13.53
C VAL A 17 4.47 0.74 12.09
N VAL A 18 3.17 0.85 11.76
CA VAL A 18 2.76 1.22 10.40
C VAL A 18 2.78 2.75 10.27
N VAL A 19 3.83 3.28 9.66
CA VAL A 19 4.06 4.74 9.55
C VAL A 19 3.33 5.40 8.37
N ALA A 20 3.00 4.65 7.32
CA ALA A 20 2.32 5.14 6.13
C ALA A 20 1.50 4.03 5.47
N ASP A 21 0.49 4.41 4.67
CA ASP A 21 -0.33 3.47 3.92
C ASP A 21 -0.65 3.95 2.50
N GLU A 22 -0.79 3.00 1.57
CA GLU A 22 -1.27 3.24 0.20
C GLU A 22 -2.56 2.47 -0.06
N LEU A 23 -3.51 2.53 0.88
CA LEU A 23 -4.75 1.76 0.84
C LEU A 23 -5.90 2.55 0.20
N CYS A 24 -6.77 1.85 -0.54
CA CYS A 24 -7.99 2.44 -1.11
C CYS A 24 -8.92 3.08 -0.06
N THR A 25 -8.84 2.64 1.18
CA THR A 25 -9.67 3.08 2.32
C THR A 25 -8.85 3.79 3.40
N GLY A 26 -7.57 4.06 3.13
CA GLY A 26 -6.68 4.81 4.02
C GLY A 26 -6.26 6.11 3.36
N SER A 27 -4.96 6.40 3.36
CA SER A 27 -4.41 7.67 2.89
C SER A 27 -4.80 8.04 1.46
N ARG A 28 -4.97 7.05 0.55
CA ARG A 28 -5.41 7.32 -0.83
C ARG A 28 -6.82 7.90 -0.91
N TYR A 29 -7.73 7.50 -0.01
CA TYR A 29 -9.08 8.04 0.00
C TYR A 29 -9.09 9.52 0.40
N ALA A 30 -8.20 9.90 1.31
CA ALA A 30 -8.06 11.27 1.81
C ALA A 30 -7.13 12.15 0.96
N SER A 31 -6.43 11.60 -0.03
CA SER A 31 -5.46 12.34 -0.85
C SER A 31 -6.01 13.37 -1.84
N PRO A 32 -7.25 13.27 -2.39
CA PRO A 32 -7.72 14.25 -3.37
C PRO A 32 -7.79 15.66 -2.77
N GLN A 33 -7.14 16.62 -3.42
CA GLN A 33 -7.28 18.04 -3.12
C GLN A 33 -8.24 18.65 -4.13
N LEU A 34 -9.37 19.17 -3.65
CA LEU A 34 -10.40 19.77 -4.49
C LEU A 34 -10.21 21.29 -4.56
N ASP A 35 -10.33 21.86 -5.75
CA ASP A 35 -10.47 23.30 -5.91
C ASP A 35 -11.87 23.72 -5.44
N LEU A 36 -11.92 24.45 -4.33
CA LEU A 36 -13.17 24.93 -3.73
C LEU A 36 -13.69 26.22 -4.36
N GLN A 37 -12.95 26.83 -5.28
CA GLN A 37 -13.31 28.08 -5.95
C GLN A 37 -13.76 27.88 -7.41
N GLY A 38 -13.48 26.70 -7.99
CA GLY A 38 -13.82 26.34 -9.36
C GLY A 38 -15.25 25.83 -9.55
N GLU A 39 -15.56 25.38 -10.78
CA GLU A 39 -16.84 24.73 -11.08
C GLU A 39 -16.91 23.36 -10.35
N PRO A 40 -17.96 23.08 -9.56
CA PRO A 40 -18.00 21.89 -8.70
C PRO A 40 -17.83 20.55 -9.43
N LEU A 41 -18.46 20.36 -10.59
CA LEU A 41 -18.35 19.08 -11.31
C LEU A 41 -16.94 18.88 -11.89
N GLU A 42 -16.32 19.93 -12.41
CA GLU A 42 -14.94 19.90 -12.88
C GLU A 42 -13.98 19.63 -11.72
N ALA A 43 -14.13 20.33 -10.59
CA ALA A 43 -13.28 20.14 -9.41
C ALA A 43 -13.36 18.70 -8.88
N LEU A 44 -14.56 18.13 -8.80
CA LEU A 44 -14.75 16.72 -8.43
C LEU A 44 -14.14 15.77 -9.46
N SER A 45 -14.36 16.02 -10.75
CA SER A 45 -13.83 15.18 -11.84
C SER A 45 -12.31 15.12 -11.81
N ARG A 46 -11.65 16.27 -11.61
CA ARG A 46 -10.19 16.36 -11.42
C ARG A 46 -9.77 15.62 -10.15
N GLY A 47 -10.46 15.83 -9.03
CA GLY A 47 -10.19 15.11 -7.78
C GLY A 47 -10.17 13.59 -7.96
N TYR A 48 -11.11 13.02 -8.70
CA TYR A 48 -11.13 11.57 -8.96
C TYR A 48 -10.06 11.09 -9.95
N LEU A 49 -9.73 11.88 -10.98
CA LEU A 49 -8.85 11.45 -12.08
C LEU A 49 -7.37 11.79 -11.86
N GLU A 50 -7.08 12.86 -11.14
CA GLU A 50 -5.74 13.37 -10.90
C GLU A 50 -5.11 12.82 -9.61
N SER A 51 -5.93 12.30 -8.69
CA SER A 51 -5.44 11.62 -7.47
C SER A 51 -4.58 10.39 -7.75
N VAL A 52 -3.83 9.92 -6.73
CA VAL A 52 -3.00 8.71 -6.85
C VAL A 52 -3.85 7.54 -7.40
N PRO A 53 -3.50 6.99 -8.57
CA PRO A 53 -4.37 6.08 -9.27
C PRO A 53 -4.32 4.70 -8.62
N CYS A 54 -5.47 4.03 -8.57
CA CYS A 54 -5.51 2.62 -8.22
C CYS A 54 -4.87 1.78 -9.33
N SER A 55 -4.37 0.59 -8.98
CA SER A 55 -3.87 -0.41 -9.93
C SER A 55 -4.84 -0.76 -11.09
N ARG A 56 -6.14 -0.49 -10.93
CA ARG A 56 -7.14 -0.65 -12.00
C ARG A 56 -7.11 0.46 -13.07
N MET A 57 -6.36 1.53 -12.85
CA MET A 57 -6.28 2.69 -13.75
C MET A 57 -5.01 2.61 -14.60
N MET A 58 -5.00 3.27 -15.76
CA MET A 58 -3.92 3.11 -16.74
C MET A 58 -2.57 3.71 -16.30
N ASP A 59 -2.58 4.72 -15.45
CA ASP A 59 -1.37 5.45 -15.05
C ASP A 59 -0.63 4.79 -13.86
N ARG A 60 -0.07 3.62 -14.11
CA ARG A 60 0.71 2.88 -13.11
C ARG A 60 1.94 3.65 -12.63
N LYS A 61 2.58 4.43 -13.51
CA LYS A 61 3.81 5.16 -13.20
C LYS A 61 3.58 6.16 -12.07
N ARG A 62 2.52 6.96 -12.17
CA ARG A 62 2.15 7.93 -11.13
C ARG A 62 1.89 7.27 -9.78
N ARG A 63 1.29 6.06 -9.76
CA ARG A 63 1.10 5.28 -8.53
C ARG A 63 2.42 4.88 -7.90
N PHE A 64 3.35 4.32 -8.69
CA PHE A 64 4.63 3.86 -8.14
C PHE A 64 5.50 5.03 -7.68
N GLU A 65 5.52 6.14 -8.42
CA GLU A 65 6.20 7.37 -7.97
C GLU A 65 5.63 7.90 -6.66
N ALA A 66 4.30 7.83 -6.45
CA ALA A 66 3.68 8.18 -5.18
C ALA A 66 4.12 7.24 -4.03
N ILE A 67 4.17 5.93 -4.27
CA ILE A 67 4.65 4.95 -3.27
C ILE A 67 6.13 5.22 -2.93
N LEU A 68 6.96 5.45 -3.93
CA LEU A 68 8.40 5.69 -3.72
C LEU A 68 8.65 6.99 -2.95
N ARG A 69 7.92 8.07 -3.29
CA ARG A 69 7.95 9.32 -2.51
C ARG A 69 7.55 9.09 -1.06
N MET A 70 6.47 8.35 -0.82
CA MET A 70 6.01 8.03 0.54
C MET A 70 7.04 7.22 1.33
N VAL A 71 7.71 6.25 0.70
CA VAL A 71 8.80 5.48 1.32
C VAL A 71 9.95 6.37 1.76
N GLU A 72 10.33 7.35 0.92
CA GLU A 72 11.39 8.31 1.22
C GLU A 72 10.97 9.31 2.32
N GLU A 73 9.80 9.94 2.18
CA GLU A 73 9.27 10.96 3.10
C GLU A 73 8.98 10.42 4.50
N CYS A 74 8.48 9.19 4.59
CA CYS A 74 8.16 8.54 5.85
C CYS A 74 9.30 7.67 6.42
N GLN A 75 10.48 7.68 5.77
CA GLN A 75 11.65 6.91 6.19
C GLN A 75 11.33 5.42 6.46
N VAL A 76 10.66 4.78 5.49
CA VAL A 76 10.14 3.41 5.65
C VAL A 76 11.27 2.38 5.58
N ASP A 77 11.38 1.53 6.61
CA ASP A 77 12.37 0.44 6.66
C ASP A 77 12.03 -0.75 5.75
N GLY A 78 10.74 -0.98 5.47
CA GLY A 78 10.28 -2.07 4.63
C GLY A 78 8.81 -1.93 4.24
N VAL A 79 8.45 -2.49 3.09
CA VAL A 79 7.10 -2.38 2.53
C VAL A 79 6.37 -3.72 2.63
N ILE A 80 5.14 -3.71 3.13
CA ILE A 80 4.24 -4.86 3.10
C ILE A 80 3.21 -4.66 1.98
N TYR A 81 3.35 -5.41 0.89
CA TYR A 81 2.38 -5.42 -0.21
C TYR A 81 1.22 -6.36 0.11
N SER A 82 0.17 -5.81 0.72
CA SER A 82 -1.07 -6.53 1.02
C SER A 82 -1.99 -6.56 -0.19
N VAL A 83 -2.25 -7.75 -0.73
CA VAL A 83 -3.10 -7.95 -1.90
C VAL A 83 -4.22 -8.93 -1.60
N LEU A 84 -5.44 -8.56 -1.97
CA LEU A 84 -6.57 -9.47 -1.87
C LEU A 84 -6.40 -10.64 -2.85
N LYS A 85 -6.69 -11.87 -2.43
CA LYS A 85 -6.73 -13.02 -3.33
C LYS A 85 -7.61 -12.71 -4.55
N PHE A 86 -7.13 -13.12 -5.72
CA PHE A 86 -7.76 -12.89 -7.03
C PHE A 86 -7.84 -11.43 -7.49
N CYS A 87 -7.16 -10.49 -6.82
CA CYS A 87 -7.03 -9.13 -7.32
C CYS A 87 -5.99 -9.03 -8.44
N GLN A 88 -6.40 -9.37 -9.67
CA GLN A 88 -5.51 -9.50 -10.83
C GLN A 88 -4.68 -8.24 -11.12
N THR A 89 -5.26 -7.05 -10.98
CA THR A 89 -4.56 -5.78 -11.25
C THR A 89 -3.39 -5.58 -10.31
N TYR A 90 -3.61 -5.71 -9.00
CA TYR A 90 -2.55 -5.59 -8.00
C TYR A 90 -1.51 -6.70 -8.13
N GLN A 91 -1.92 -7.90 -8.54
CA GLN A 91 -1.00 -9.01 -8.81
C GLN A 91 -0.11 -8.73 -10.03
N TYR A 92 -0.67 -8.11 -11.06
CA TYR A 92 0.06 -7.71 -12.27
C TYR A 92 1.07 -6.59 -11.99
N ASP A 93 0.72 -5.65 -11.11
CA ASP A 93 1.61 -4.56 -10.70
C ASP A 93 2.77 -5.01 -9.81
N PHE A 94 2.57 -6.07 -9.01
CA PHE A 94 3.52 -6.53 -7.99
C PHE A 94 4.97 -6.64 -8.48
N PRO A 95 5.31 -7.41 -9.54
CA PRO A 95 6.71 -7.60 -9.95
C PRO A 95 7.39 -6.29 -10.41
N HIS A 96 6.61 -5.34 -10.91
CA HIS A 96 7.12 -4.03 -11.32
C HIS A 96 7.47 -3.18 -10.09
N LEU A 97 6.57 -3.14 -9.11
CA LEU A 97 6.81 -2.40 -7.86
C LEU A 97 7.97 -3.03 -7.07
N GLU A 98 8.03 -4.37 -7.00
CA GLU A 98 9.14 -5.12 -6.41
C GLU A 98 10.48 -4.72 -7.04
N SER A 99 10.54 -4.63 -8.38
CA SER A 99 11.75 -4.17 -9.08
C SER A 99 12.13 -2.74 -8.68
N CYS A 100 11.17 -1.81 -8.67
CA CYS A 100 11.42 -0.41 -8.30
C CYS A 100 11.92 -0.22 -6.85
N LEU A 101 11.38 -1.00 -5.91
CA LEU A 101 11.81 -0.99 -4.50
C LEU A 101 13.18 -1.65 -4.32
N LYS A 102 13.42 -2.78 -5.01
CA LYS A 102 14.70 -3.47 -4.98
C LYS A 102 15.84 -2.62 -5.50
N GLU A 103 15.62 -1.84 -6.57
CA GLU A 103 16.60 -0.87 -7.10
C GLU A 103 17.00 0.20 -6.08
N ARG A 104 16.15 0.46 -5.09
CA ARG A 104 16.39 1.41 -3.99
C ARG A 104 16.84 0.74 -2.70
N GLY A 105 17.03 -0.58 -2.71
CA GLY A 105 17.41 -1.34 -1.53
C GLY A 105 16.30 -1.46 -0.48
N ILE A 106 15.03 -1.21 -0.83
CA ILE A 106 13.90 -1.27 0.10
C ILE A 106 13.34 -2.70 0.13
N PRO A 107 13.37 -3.40 1.28
CA PRO A 107 12.83 -4.75 1.39
C PRO A 107 11.31 -4.76 1.24
N LEU A 108 10.79 -5.81 0.58
CA LEU A 108 9.38 -5.96 0.29
C LEU A 108 8.86 -7.35 0.71
N LEU A 109 7.74 -7.38 1.43
CA LEU A 109 6.99 -8.59 1.74
C LEU A 109 5.63 -8.58 1.03
N LYS A 110 5.38 -9.58 0.18
CA LYS A 110 4.04 -9.81 -0.39
C LYS A 110 3.17 -10.64 0.55
N LEU A 111 2.04 -10.09 0.99
CA LEU A 111 1.01 -10.81 1.74
C LEU A 111 -0.28 -10.92 0.93
N GLU A 112 -0.71 -12.14 0.66
CA GLU A 112 -2.02 -12.39 0.08
C GLU A 112 -3.06 -12.61 1.18
N ARG A 113 -4.19 -11.92 1.09
CA ARG A 113 -5.25 -11.97 2.11
C ARG A 113 -6.63 -12.25 1.53
N GLU A 114 -7.51 -12.72 2.39
CA GLU A 114 -8.94 -12.87 2.13
C GLU A 114 -9.72 -11.74 2.82
N TYR A 115 -11.05 -11.76 2.69
CA TYR A 115 -11.90 -10.85 3.48
C TYR A 115 -12.07 -11.31 4.92
N THR A 116 -11.91 -12.61 5.17
CA THR A 116 -11.84 -13.20 6.49
C THR A 116 -10.39 -13.32 6.91
N LEU A 117 -10.11 -13.27 8.21
CA LEU A 117 -8.79 -13.55 8.80
C LEU A 117 -8.43 -15.04 8.81
N SER A 118 -8.97 -15.80 7.86
CA SER A 118 -8.53 -17.16 7.55
C SER A 118 -7.04 -17.13 7.23
N GLY A 119 -6.23 -17.77 8.08
CA GLY A 119 -4.77 -17.80 7.92
C GLY A 119 -3.99 -16.73 8.68
N ALA A 120 -4.60 -16.04 9.66
CA ALA A 120 -3.92 -15.06 10.53
C ALA A 120 -2.57 -15.56 11.07
N GLY A 121 -2.51 -16.76 11.64
CA GLY A 121 -1.26 -17.31 12.18
C GLY A 121 -0.13 -17.43 11.14
N GLN A 122 -0.45 -17.84 9.91
CA GLN A 122 0.54 -17.90 8.83
C GLN A 122 1.03 -16.50 8.46
N MET A 123 0.13 -15.52 8.40
CA MET A 123 0.51 -14.12 8.13
C MET A 123 1.41 -13.59 9.24
N SER A 124 1.08 -13.82 10.51
CA SER A 124 1.89 -13.39 11.66
C SER A 124 3.32 -13.93 11.60
N SER A 125 3.50 -15.23 11.31
CA SER A 125 4.84 -15.82 11.18
C SER A 125 5.64 -15.21 10.02
N ARG A 126 5.00 -14.90 8.89
CA ARG A 126 5.67 -14.26 7.74
C ARG A 126 6.05 -12.81 8.02
N VAL A 127 5.18 -12.07 8.71
CA VAL A 127 5.48 -10.70 9.15
C VAL A 127 6.64 -10.74 10.14
N GLN A 128 6.60 -11.61 11.15
CA GLN A 128 7.69 -11.75 12.13
C GLN A 128 9.03 -12.03 11.44
N ALA A 129 9.10 -13.02 10.56
CA ALA A 129 10.32 -13.35 9.83
C ALA A 129 10.84 -12.17 8.99
N PHE A 130 9.93 -11.37 8.43
CA PHE A 130 10.29 -10.15 7.69
C PHE A 130 10.86 -9.08 8.62
N LEU A 131 10.28 -8.85 9.80
CA LEU A 131 10.80 -7.89 10.78
C LEU A 131 12.16 -8.31 11.35
N GLU A 132 12.36 -9.61 11.59
CA GLU A 132 13.66 -10.17 11.99
C GLU A 132 14.73 -9.92 10.91
N MET A 133 14.37 -10.08 9.63
CA MET A 133 15.26 -9.77 8.52
C MET A 133 15.59 -8.27 8.44
N LEU A 134 14.62 -7.38 8.64
CA LEU A 134 14.85 -5.93 8.66
C LEU A 134 15.81 -5.50 9.78
N SER A 135 15.67 -6.11 10.96
CA SER A 135 16.50 -5.78 12.13
C SER A 135 17.95 -6.25 12.00
N ALA A 136 18.25 -7.09 11.00
CA ALA A 136 19.58 -7.63 10.73
C ALA A 136 20.34 -6.87 9.63
N LEU A 137 19.73 -5.85 9.01
CA LEU A 137 20.32 -4.96 8.00
C LEU A 137 20.99 -3.75 8.65
#